data_AF-M0K4B1-F1
#
_entry.id   AF-M0K4B1-F1
#
_cell.length_a   1.000
_cell.length_b   1.000
_cell.length_c   1.000
_cell.angle_alpha   90.00
_cell.angle_beta   90.00
_cell.angle_gamma   90.00
#
_symmetry.space_group_name_H-M   'P 1'
#
loop_
_entity.id
_entity.type
_entity.pdbx_description
1 polymer ?
#
loop_
_entity_poly.entity_id
_entity_poly.type
_entity_poly.pdbx_seq_one_letter_code
_entity_poly.pdbx_strand_id
1 'polypeptide(L)'
;MVTSVSCLNCGEPVNAQYARVFGNDDDEVHACRNCATQGAISNGAAVDADRDGTPLVHRPDVDEPVEAVFHEAESEEDSEDYVTLEELREQPTTTQTGSSTDHHDDEAFAALIAE
;
A
#
# COMPACT_ATOMS: atom_id res chain seq x y z
N MET A 1 -8.36 27.52 -21.07
CA MET A 1 -9.38 27.53 -19.99
C MET A 1 -9.01 26.41 -19.04
N VAL A 2 -8.92 26.67 -17.75
CA VAL A 2 -8.68 25.60 -16.75
C VAL A 2 -10.03 24.92 -16.53
N THR A 3 -10.10 23.62 -16.79
CA THR A 3 -11.29 22.80 -16.50
C THR A 3 -11.31 22.44 -15.02
N SER A 4 -12.49 22.38 -14.42
CA SER A 4 -12.67 22.03 -13.01
C SER A 4 -13.66 20.88 -12.86
N VAL A 5 -13.41 20.01 -11.90
CA VAL A 5 -14.32 18.97 -11.41
C VAL A 5 -14.74 19.33 -9.99
N SER A 6 -15.91 18.87 -9.55
CA SER A 6 -16.43 19.15 -8.21
C SER A 6 -16.13 18.00 -7.26
N CYS A 7 -15.72 18.31 -6.04
CA CYS A 7 -15.63 17.33 -4.97
C CYS A 7 -17.04 16.78 -4.66
N LEU A 8 -17.21 15.46 -4.65
CA LEU A 8 -18.47 14.77 -4.38
C LEU A 8 -18.89 14.86 -2.91
N ASN A 9 -17.94 15.07 -2.00
CA ASN A 9 -18.20 15.19 -0.56
C ASN A 9 -18.64 16.62 -0.16
N CYS A 10 -17.95 17.66 -0.64
CA CYS A 10 -18.22 19.06 -0.22
C CYS A 10 -18.63 20.02 -1.34
N GLY A 11 -18.56 19.62 -2.61
CA GLY A 11 -18.89 20.47 -3.76
C GLY A 11 -17.80 21.46 -4.18
N GLU A 12 -16.71 21.59 -3.42
CA GLU A 12 -15.63 22.54 -3.72
C GLU A 12 -14.98 22.22 -5.08
N PRO A 13 -14.70 23.23 -5.94
CA PRO A 13 -14.07 23.00 -7.22
C PRO A 13 -12.61 22.58 -7.06
N VAL A 14 -12.24 21.51 -7.76
CA VAL A 14 -10.87 21.02 -7.90
C VAL A 14 -10.44 21.21 -9.36
N ASN A 15 -9.21 21.65 -9.58
CA ASN A 15 -8.66 21.73 -10.93
C ASN A 15 -8.57 20.32 -11.51
N ALA A 16 -9.15 20.11 -12.70
CA ALA A 16 -9.26 18.81 -13.34
C ALA A 16 -7.89 18.13 -13.59
N GLN A 17 -6.80 18.90 -13.69
CA GLN A 17 -5.45 18.34 -13.78
C GLN A 17 -5.03 17.53 -12.55
N TYR A 18 -5.69 17.73 -11.41
CA TYR A 18 -5.44 17.03 -10.16
C TYR A 18 -6.60 16.11 -9.76
N ALA A 19 -7.55 15.83 -10.65
CA ALA A 19 -8.71 15.01 -10.33
C ALA A 19 -8.30 13.64 -9.77
N ARG A 20 -7.33 12.95 -10.39
CA ARG A 20 -6.76 11.69 -9.87
C ARG A 20 -6.02 11.79 -8.54
N VAL A 21 -5.52 12.97 -8.17
CA VAL A 21 -4.86 13.16 -6.86
C VAL A 21 -5.91 13.26 -5.77
N PHE A 22 -7.04 13.88 -6.07
CA PHE A 22 -8.14 14.11 -5.14
C PHE A 22 -9.33 13.18 -5.40
N GLY A 23 -9.11 12.09 -6.13
CA GLY A 23 -10.15 11.26 -6.72
C GLY A 23 -9.66 9.86 -7.06
N ASN A 24 -10.45 9.16 -7.88
CA ASN A 24 -10.11 7.83 -8.40
C ASN A 24 -9.60 7.89 -9.86
N ASP A 25 -9.41 6.73 -10.47
CA ASP A 25 -8.94 6.59 -11.86
C ASP A 25 -9.92 7.18 -12.90
N ASP A 26 -11.19 7.33 -12.53
CA ASP A 26 -12.27 7.90 -13.34
C ASP A 26 -12.42 9.42 -13.16
N ASP A 27 -11.45 10.08 -12.50
CA ASP A 27 -11.47 11.51 -12.19
C ASP A 27 -12.63 11.95 -11.26
N GLU A 28 -13.22 11.00 -10.52
CA GLU A 28 -14.25 11.28 -9.51
C GLU A 28 -13.61 11.66 -8.18
N VAL A 29 -13.81 12.92 -7.77
CA VAL A 29 -13.16 13.51 -6.61
C VAL A 29 -13.98 13.24 -5.35
N HIS A 30 -13.60 12.26 -4.52
CA HIS A 30 -14.32 11.96 -3.27
C HIS A 30 -13.84 12.79 -2.08
N ALA A 31 -12.59 13.28 -2.09
CA ALA A 31 -12.07 14.16 -1.03
C ALA A 31 -11.08 15.21 -1.55
N CYS A 32 -11.40 16.49 -1.36
CA CYS A 32 -10.49 17.60 -1.64
C CYS A 32 -9.66 17.99 -0.41
N ARG A 33 -8.76 18.97 -0.57
CA ARG A 33 -7.94 19.51 0.54
C ARG A 33 -8.72 20.11 1.71
N ASN A 34 -10.01 20.40 1.53
CA ASN A 34 -10.89 20.88 2.61
C ASN A 34 -11.55 19.71 3.36
N CYS A 35 -11.70 18.55 2.71
CA CYS A 35 -12.29 17.35 3.29
C CYS A 35 -11.25 16.50 4.04
N ALA A 36 -10.01 16.45 3.53
CA ALA A 36 -8.97 15.58 4.04
C ALA A 36 -7.59 16.26 4.05
N THR A 37 -6.73 15.77 4.94
CA THR A 37 -5.33 16.21 4.98
C THR A 37 -4.55 15.65 3.79
N GLN A 38 -3.44 16.30 3.41
CA GLN A 38 -2.59 15.78 2.33
C GLN A 38 -2.05 14.38 2.64
N GLY A 39 -1.76 14.07 3.91
CA GLY A 39 -1.31 12.73 4.32
C GLY A 39 -2.40 11.68 4.10
N ALA A 40 -3.64 11.98 4.50
CA ALA A 40 -4.78 11.09 4.27
C ALA A 40 -5.03 10.89 2.76
N ILE A 41 -4.97 11.96 1.97
CA ILE A 41 -5.11 11.89 0.51
C ILE A 41 -4.01 11.02 -0.11
N SER A 42 -2.75 11.18 0.32
CA SER A 42 -1.64 10.33 -0.13
C SER A 42 -1.83 8.85 0.25
N ASN A 43 -2.57 8.56 1.32
CA ASN A 43 -2.95 7.22 1.73
C ASN A 43 -4.28 6.73 1.10
N GLY A 44 -4.83 7.48 0.14
CA GLY A 44 -6.01 7.09 -0.62
C GLY A 44 -7.35 7.50 -0.01
N ALA A 45 -7.42 8.51 0.86
CA ALA A 45 -8.70 9.03 1.38
C ALA A 45 -9.64 9.63 0.30
N ALA A 46 -9.15 9.78 -0.93
CA ALA A 46 -9.87 10.45 -1.99
C ALA A 46 -10.42 9.50 -3.06
N VAL A 47 -10.15 8.19 -2.96
CA VAL A 47 -10.51 7.20 -3.98
C VAL A 47 -11.95 6.72 -3.89
N ASP A 48 -12.57 6.83 -2.71
CA ASP A 48 -13.94 6.44 -2.44
C ASP A 48 -14.48 7.20 -1.21
N ALA A 49 -15.80 7.28 -1.07
CA ALA A 49 -16.47 7.97 0.04
C ALA A 49 -16.19 7.33 1.41
N ASP A 50 -15.95 6.02 1.46
CA ASP A 50 -15.73 5.28 2.71
C ASP A 50 -14.25 5.25 3.14
N ARG A 51 -13.35 5.83 2.34
CA ARG A 51 -11.90 5.86 2.62
C ARG A 51 -11.52 7.10 3.41
N ASP A 52 -10.99 6.90 4.61
CA ASP A 52 -10.53 7.96 5.51
C ASP A 52 -9.01 8.24 5.41
N GLY A 53 -8.28 7.42 4.64
CA GLY A 53 -6.82 7.49 4.52
C GLY A 53 -6.07 6.61 5.52
N THR A 54 -6.75 5.74 6.26
CA THR A 54 -6.11 4.65 7.00
C THR A 54 -5.44 3.71 6.00
N PRO A 55 -4.12 3.45 6.11
CA PRO A 55 -3.41 2.55 5.20
C PRO A 55 -3.96 1.13 5.29
N LEU A 56 -4.10 0.47 4.14
CA LEU A 56 -4.43 -0.95 4.08
C LEU A 56 -3.14 -1.77 3.91
N VAL A 57 -3.02 -2.86 4.65
CA VAL A 57 -1.85 -3.75 4.65
C VAL A 57 -2.28 -5.18 4.37
N HIS A 58 -1.49 -5.88 3.55
CA HIS A 58 -1.66 -7.32 3.36
C HIS A 58 -1.09 -8.08 4.56
N ARG A 59 -1.87 -9.00 5.11
CA ARG A 59 -1.44 -9.90 6.17
C ARG A 59 -1.34 -11.32 5.62
N PRO A 60 -0.35 -12.13 6.03
CA PRO A 60 -0.16 -13.48 5.50
C PRO A 60 -1.40 -14.39 5.58
N ASP A 61 -2.23 -14.22 6.62
CA ASP A 61 -3.40 -15.07 6.88
C ASP A 61 -4.73 -14.46 6.41
N VAL A 62 -4.69 -13.34 5.67
CA VAL A 62 -5.89 -12.64 5.20
C VAL A 62 -5.74 -12.30 3.72
N ASP A 63 -6.63 -12.84 2.90
CA ASP A 63 -6.63 -12.62 1.45
C ASP A 63 -6.90 -11.15 1.08
N GLU A 64 -7.79 -10.49 1.82
CA GLU A 64 -8.12 -9.08 1.63
C GLU A 64 -7.23 -8.17 2.49
N PRO A 65 -6.77 -7.02 1.94
CA PRO A 65 -5.96 -6.08 2.70
C PRO A 65 -6.79 -5.48 3.85
N VAL A 66 -6.18 -5.40 5.04
CA VAL A 66 -6.84 -4.93 6.26
C VAL A 66 -6.30 -3.57 6.70
N GLU A 67 -7.07 -2.82 7.46
CA GLU A 67 -6.61 -1.55 8.03
C GLU A 67 -5.38 -1.74 8.93
N ALA A 68 -4.42 -0.83 8.80
CA ALA A 68 -3.24 -0.80 9.63
C ALA A 68 -3.63 -0.41 11.07
N VAL A 69 -3.65 -1.40 11.96
CA VAL A 69 -3.80 -1.16 13.40
C VAL A 69 -2.40 -1.04 14.00
N PHE A 70 -2.04 0.17 14.42
CA PHE A 70 -0.81 0.40 15.17
C PHE A 70 -1.10 0.10 16.64
N HIS A 71 -0.58 -1.01 17.13
CA HIS A 71 -0.49 -1.21 18.57
C HIS A 71 0.58 -0.26 19.10
N GLU A 72 0.20 0.62 20.03
CA GLU A 72 1.19 1.30 20.86
C GLU A 72 2.06 0.20 21.46
N ALA A 73 3.37 0.25 21.20
CA ALA A 73 4.29 -0.68 21.82
C ALA A 73 4.24 -0.38 23.32
N GLU A 74 3.40 -1.13 24.04
CA GLU A 74 3.55 -1.33 25.45
C GLU A 74 4.96 -1.89 25.58
N SER A 75 5.91 -1.04 25.99
CA SER A 75 7.29 -1.45 26.19
C SER A 75 7.30 -2.39 27.39
N GLU A 76 6.91 -3.64 27.17
CA GLU A 76 7.25 -4.74 28.04
C GLU A 76 8.78 -4.70 28.17
N GLU A 77 9.23 -4.71 29.42
CA GLU A 77 10.61 -4.44 29.82
C GLU A 77 11.59 -5.21 28.93
N ASP A 78 12.55 -4.48 28.35
CA ASP A 78 13.78 -4.90 27.68
C ASP A 78 14.00 -6.44 27.70
N SER A 79 13.26 -7.17 26.86
CA SER A 79 13.47 -8.60 26.73
C SER A 79 14.79 -8.78 26.02
N GLU A 80 15.70 -9.58 26.59
CA GLU A 80 17.06 -9.83 26.10
C GLU A 80 17.14 -10.46 24.67
N ASP A 81 16.01 -10.60 23.97
CA ASP A 81 15.86 -11.12 22.61
C ASP A 81 15.77 -9.99 21.57
N TYR A 82 16.68 -9.01 21.65
CA TYR A 82 16.85 -8.00 20.59
C TYR A 82 17.94 -8.45 19.63
N VAL A 83 17.64 -8.41 18.32
CA VAL A 83 18.64 -8.68 17.29
C VAL A 83 19.29 -7.37 16.90
N THR A 84 20.61 -7.26 17.09
CA THR A 84 21.33 -6.05 16.68
C THR A 84 21.47 -5.94 15.16
N LEU A 85 21.65 -4.71 14.65
CA LEU A 85 21.95 -4.49 13.23
C LEU A 85 23.24 -5.20 12.80
N GLU A 86 24.18 -5.39 13.72
CA GLU A 86 25.41 -6.16 13.48
C GLU A 86 25.10 -7.66 13.38
N GLU A 87 24.31 -8.23 14.28
CA GLU A 87 23.87 -9.63 14.17
C GLU A 87 23.01 -9.90 12.92
N LEU A 88 22.14 -8.98 12.50
CA LEU A 88 21.39 -9.09 11.24
C LEU A 88 22.30 -9.11 10.00
N ARG A 89 23.45 -8.45 10.07
CA ARG A 89 24.44 -8.45 8.98
C ARG A 89 25.34 -9.69 9.00
N GLU A 90 25.55 -10.28 10.19
CA GLU A 90 26.39 -11.45 10.43
C GLU A 90 25.63 -12.76 10.31
N GLN A 91 24.30 -12.73 10.47
CA GLN A 91 23.43 -13.81 10.04
C GLN A 91 23.77 -14.12 8.58
N PRO A 92 23.93 -15.41 8.21
CA PRO A 92 24.06 -15.74 6.82
C PRO A 92 22.83 -15.15 6.17
N THR A 93 23.03 -14.21 5.25
CA THR A 93 21.95 -13.78 4.39
C THR A 93 21.49 -15.06 3.71
N THR A 94 20.42 -15.66 4.20
CA THR A 94 19.44 -16.30 3.35
C THR A 94 18.78 -15.16 2.59
N THR A 95 19.58 -14.44 1.81
CA THR A 95 19.12 -14.09 0.51
C THR A 95 18.59 -15.42 -0.02
N GLN A 96 17.30 -15.47 -0.30
CA GLN A 96 16.88 -16.13 -1.52
C GLN A 96 17.61 -15.41 -2.68
N THR A 97 18.93 -15.57 -2.76
CA THR A 97 19.66 -15.65 -4.02
C THR A 97 19.53 -17.11 -4.42
N GLY A 98 18.28 -17.50 -4.64
CA GLY A 98 17.95 -18.39 -5.74
C GLY A 98 17.65 -17.51 -6.96
N SER A 99 18.54 -16.59 -7.35
CA SER A 99 19.10 -16.72 -8.70
C SER A 99 20.03 -17.93 -8.80
N SER A 100 19.59 -19.10 -8.35
CA SER A 100 19.79 -20.28 -9.15
C SER A 100 19.08 -19.98 -10.46
N THR A 101 19.81 -20.05 -11.56
CA THR A 101 19.18 -20.55 -12.77
C THR A 101 18.84 -22.02 -12.44
N ASP A 102 17.83 -22.23 -11.59
CA ASP A 102 17.25 -23.54 -11.43
C ASP A 102 16.67 -23.83 -12.80
N HIS A 103 17.37 -24.70 -13.53
CA HIS A 103 16.74 -25.44 -14.61
C HIS A 103 15.67 -26.28 -13.92
N HIS A 104 14.49 -25.67 -13.75
CA HIS A 104 13.28 -26.37 -13.43
C HIS A 104 12.97 -27.23 -14.64
N ASP A 105 13.53 -28.44 -14.68
CA ASP A 105 13.08 -29.53 -15.54
C ASP A 105 11.72 -30.06 -15.01
N ASP A 106 10.81 -29.15 -14.66
CA ASP A 106 9.45 -29.45 -14.24
C ASP A 106 8.61 -29.64 -15.51
N GLU A 107 8.41 -30.90 -15.89
CA GLU A 107 7.57 -31.32 -17.04
C GLU A 107 6.17 -30.67 -16.99
N ALA A 108 5.67 -30.40 -15.78
CA ALA A 108 4.40 -29.71 -15.54
C ALA A 108 4.41 -28.23 -15.97
N PHE A 109 5.52 -27.52 -15.80
CA PHE A 109 5.64 -26.13 -16.24
C PHE A 109 5.84 -26.07 -17.76
N ALA A 110 6.64 -26.98 -18.34
CA ALA A 110 6.83 -27.09 -19.79
C ALA A 110 5.51 -27.34 -20.54
N ALA A 111 4.59 -28.14 -19.97
CA ALA A 111 3.28 -28.39 -20.55
C ALA A 111 2.39 -27.14 -20.65
N LEU A 112 2.60 -26.12 -19.79
CA LEU A 112 1.78 -24.90 -19.77
C LEU A 112 2.20 -23.85 -20.80
N ILE A 113 3.44 -23.90 -21.30
CA ILE A 113 3.98 -22.90 -22.25
C ILE A 113 4.02 -23.44 -23.69
N ALA A 114 3.61 -24.69 -23.91
CA ALA A 114 3.66 -25.37 -25.20
C ALA A 114 2.37 -25.22 -26.04
N GLU A 115 1.48 -24.27 -25.70
CA GLU A 115 0.27 -23.97 -26.48
C GLU A 115 0.43 -22.72 -27.35
#